data_AF-A0A938MYD6-F1
#
_entry.id   AF-A0A938MYD6-F1
#
_cell.length_a   1.000
_cell.length_b   1.000
_cell.length_c   1.000
_cell.angle_alpha   90.00
_cell.angle_beta   90.00
_cell.angle_gamma   90.00
#
_symmetry.space_group_name_H-M   'P 1'
#
loop_
_entity.id
_entity.type
_entity.pdbx_description
1 polymer ?
#
loop_
_entity_poly.entity_id
_entity_poly.type
_entity_poly.pdbx_seq_one_letter_code
_entity_poly.pdbx_strand_id
1 'polypeptide(L)'
;MENVNPREIDELLAKHKAGGGGLIELLQEVSACYRYVPREVVEKISGELEVPLTQLYSLATFYQSFKLSPPGKHHVCVCTGTACYVRGATRLLQTLQNELKVEPGETTPDGEFTLATVNCLGTCAIGPVVTLDGRYYANLSPDGAARLIRNVDDELRPAETEAASCGCREGEEKGAARTAVRAGGPAEPRSPFTSPGELAAAVQRLRAARDTGRTAVIVSGGTCGFVAGAREVFHALAAEMERLDLFHRADLKLTGCHGFCAREVLVVVRRGEREIFYCQVKPEDAAALLEASVVNDGLLERLLYQEPGGQGARVVEKNKVPFYAHQE
;
A
#
# COMPACT_ATOMS: atom_id res chain seq x y z
N MET A 1 28.39 23.51 14.87
CA MET A 1 27.46 24.55 15.36
C MET A 1 26.30 24.53 14.40
N GLU A 2 25.15 24.08 14.91
CA GLU A 2 23.90 23.80 14.22
C GLU A 2 23.51 24.83 13.13
N ASN A 3 23.17 24.36 11.93
CA ASN A 3 22.55 25.11 10.84
C ASN A 3 21.03 25.32 11.10
N VAL A 4 20.63 25.68 12.31
CA VAL A 4 19.21 25.96 12.63
C VAL A 4 19.00 27.46 12.50
N ASN A 5 18.17 27.88 11.54
CA ASN A 5 17.82 29.29 11.34
C ASN A 5 16.71 29.69 12.33
N PRO A 6 16.98 30.55 13.33
CA PRO A 6 16.00 30.84 14.38
C PRO A 6 14.72 31.48 13.83
N ARG A 7 14.82 32.27 12.75
CA ARG A 7 13.69 32.97 12.14
C ARG A 7 12.69 32.03 11.47
N GLU A 8 13.19 31.01 10.78
CA GLU A 8 12.34 29.99 10.14
C GLU A 8 11.52 29.22 11.19
N ILE A 9 12.16 28.86 12.31
CA ILE A 9 11.47 28.18 13.42
C ILE A 9 10.40 29.10 14.04
N ASP A 10 10.67 30.39 14.19
CA ASP A 10 9.70 31.36 14.73
C ASP A 10 8.48 31.50 13.83
N GLU A 11 8.67 31.54 12.51
CA GLU A 11 7.58 31.58 11.53
C GLU A 11 6.73 30.30 11.55
N LEU A 12 7.37 29.13 11.59
CA LEU A 12 6.69 27.84 11.73
C LEU A 12 5.86 27.77 13.02
N LEU A 13 6.43 28.19 14.15
CA LEU A 13 5.75 28.21 15.44
C LEU A 13 4.56 29.18 15.46
N ALA A 14 4.71 30.37 14.87
CA ALA A 14 3.63 31.35 14.78
C ALA A 14 2.43 30.81 13.97
N LYS A 15 2.69 30.13 12.86
CA LYS A 15 1.66 29.47 12.04
C LYS A 15 0.87 28.42 12.83
N HIS A 16 1.57 27.57 13.58
CA HIS A 16 0.93 26.52 14.38
C HIS A 16 0.19 27.07 15.62
N LYS A 17 0.70 28.12 16.27
CA LYS A 17 -0.02 28.81 17.37
C LYS A 17 -1.33 29.44 16.92
N ALA A 18 -1.42 29.90 15.67
CA ALA A 18 -2.63 30.52 15.12
C ALA A 18 -3.75 29.51 14.77
N GLY A 19 -3.65 28.26 15.20
CA GLY A 19 -4.64 27.19 14.93
C GLY A 19 -4.35 26.38 13.66
N GLY A 20 -3.14 26.49 13.11
CA GLY A 20 -2.76 25.97 11.80
C GLY A 20 -2.18 24.55 11.73
N GLY A 21 -2.32 23.70 12.77
CA GLY A 21 -1.90 22.30 12.69
C GLY A 21 -1.51 21.64 14.01
N GLY A 22 -1.46 20.30 14.04
CA GLY A 22 -1.10 19.52 15.24
C GLY A 22 0.40 19.41 15.51
N LEU A 23 0.80 18.92 16.68
CA LEU A 23 2.22 18.79 17.07
C LEU A 23 3.05 17.90 16.13
N ILE A 24 2.43 16.86 15.56
CA ILE A 24 3.07 15.97 14.59
C ILE A 24 3.35 16.70 13.28
N GLU A 25 2.42 17.55 12.83
CA GLU A 25 2.55 18.33 11.60
C GLU A 25 3.72 19.33 11.72
N LEU A 26 3.82 20.01 12.87
CA LEU A 26 4.97 20.87 13.16
C LEU A 26 6.30 20.11 13.10
N LEU A 27 6.38 18.91 13.70
CA LEU A 27 7.59 18.08 13.64
C LEU A 27 7.90 17.59 12.22
N GLN A 28 6.89 17.39 11.37
CA GLN A 28 7.07 17.06 9.96
C GLN A 28 7.62 18.26 9.17
N GLU A 29 7.10 19.47 9.41
CA GLU A 29 7.64 20.70 8.78
C GLU A 29 9.10 20.95 9.20
N VAL A 30 9.42 20.81 10.49
CA VAL A 30 10.81 20.89 11.00
C VAL A 30 11.69 19.85 10.31
N SER A 31 11.24 18.60 10.23
CA SER A 31 12.00 17.53 9.57
C SER A 31 12.15 17.77 8.07
N ALA A 32 11.21 18.44 7.41
CA ALA A 32 11.32 18.80 6.00
C ALA A 32 12.38 19.91 5.78
N CYS A 33 12.46 20.89 6.69
CA CYS A 33 13.46 21.96 6.63
C CYS A 33 14.87 21.47 6.94
N TYR A 34 15.03 20.68 8.02
CA TYR A 34 16.36 20.34 8.55
C TYR A 34 16.77 18.88 8.29
N ARG A 35 15.90 18.03 7.74
CA ARG A 35 16.09 16.56 7.57
C ARG A 35 16.19 15.74 8.86
N TYR A 36 16.18 16.42 10.01
CA TYR A 36 16.10 15.86 11.36
C TYR A 36 15.38 16.85 12.27
N VAL A 37 15.19 16.48 13.52
CA VAL A 37 14.58 17.30 14.57
C VAL A 37 15.69 17.68 15.57
N PRO A 38 16.28 18.89 15.44
CA PRO A 38 17.36 19.33 16.33
C PRO A 38 16.86 19.51 17.76
N ARG A 39 17.72 19.23 18.73
CA ARG A 39 17.41 19.39 20.15
C ARG A 39 16.98 20.82 20.49
N GLU A 40 17.68 21.82 19.99
CA GLU A 40 17.37 23.24 20.20
C GLU A 40 15.95 23.59 19.71
N VAL A 41 15.51 22.98 18.61
CA VAL A 41 14.16 23.16 18.07
C VAL A 41 13.13 22.51 18.97
N VAL A 42 13.37 21.30 19.47
CA VAL A 42 12.45 20.63 20.42
C VAL A 42 12.30 21.43 21.71
N GLU A 43 13.41 21.95 22.25
CA GLU A 43 13.40 22.79 23.46
C GLU A 43 12.62 24.09 23.23
N LYS A 44 12.78 24.72 22.06
CA LYS A 44 12.03 25.92 21.67
C LYS A 44 10.54 25.64 21.50
N ILE A 45 10.17 24.54 20.83
CA ILE A 45 8.77 24.10 20.66
C ILE A 45 8.12 23.88 22.04
N SER A 46 8.83 23.22 22.97
CA SER A 46 8.33 22.96 24.32
C SER A 46 8.02 24.24 25.09
N GLY A 47 8.92 25.23 25.03
CA GLY A 47 8.73 26.51 25.70
C GLY A 47 7.60 27.34 25.09
N GLU A 48 7.50 27.38 23.77
CA GLU A 48 6.56 28.25 23.06
C GLU A 48 5.13 27.71 23.06
N LEU A 49 4.94 26.40 22.94
CA LEU A 49 3.62 25.76 22.90
C LEU A 49 3.18 25.19 24.25
N GLU A 50 3.98 25.39 25.31
CA GLU A 50 3.74 24.87 26.65
C GLU A 50 3.52 23.33 26.70
N VAL A 51 4.14 22.61 25.76
CA VAL A 51 4.10 21.15 25.68
C VAL A 51 5.28 20.56 26.45
N PRO A 52 5.10 19.55 27.31
CA PRO A 52 6.21 18.89 27.99
C PRO A 52 7.24 18.31 27.03
N LEU A 53 8.54 18.55 27.28
CA LEU A 53 9.65 17.95 26.53
C LEU A 53 9.54 16.42 26.40
N THR A 54 9.09 15.75 27.45
CA THR A 54 8.88 14.30 27.47
C THR A 54 7.88 13.84 26.41
N GLN A 55 6.82 14.61 26.19
CA GLN A 55 5.81 14.31 25.18
C GLN A 55 6.37 14.50 23.76
N LEU A 56 7.15 15.56 23.54
CA LEU A 56 7.81 15.80 22.26
C LEU A 56 8.83 14.71 21.91
N TYR A 57 9.68 14.33 22.85
CA TYR A 57 10.61 13.21 22.65
C TYR A 57 9.89 11.89 22.47
N SER A 58 8.77 11.66 23.18
CA SER A 58 7.94 10.48 22.96
C SER A 58 7.44 10.42 21.51
N LEU A 59 6.95 11.54 20.95
CA LEU A 59 6.53 11.58 19.55
C LEU A 59 7.70 11.41 18.57
N ALA A 60 8.81 12.14 18.79
CA ALA A 60 9.97 12.11 17.92
C ALA A 60 10.67 10.74 17.89
N THR A 61 10.59 9.97 18.98
CA THR A 61 11.14 8.60 19.04
C THR A 61 10.13 7.53 18.63
N PHE A 62 8.83 7.78 18.76
CA PHE A 62 7.78 6.84 18.38
C PHE A 62 7.65 6.71 16.85
N TYR A 63 7.73 7.81 16.11
CA TYR A 63 7.63 7.79 14.65
C TYR A 63 9.01 7.65 14.00
N GLN A 64 9.25 6.54 13.29
CA GLN A 64 10.51 6.24 12.61
C GLN A 64 10.92 7.28 11.53
N SER A 65 9.94 8.05 11.04
CA SER A 65 10.14 9.16 10.10
C SER A 65 10.89 10.33 10.70
N PHE A 66 10.82 10.53 12.02
CA PHE A 66 11.57 11.58 12.70
C PHE A 66 12.97 11.08 13.06
N LYS A 67 13.99 11.89 12.78
CA LYS A 67 15.38 11.63 13.14
C LYS A 67 15.81 12.65 14.18
N LEU A 68 16.50 12.20 15.24
CA LEU A 68 17.04 13.08 16.27
C LEU A 68 18.51 13.44 16.04
N SER A 69 19.18 12.70 15.15
CA SER A 69 20.53 12.95 14.69
C SER A 69 20.52 13.45 13.24
N PRO A 70 21.47 14.31 12.86
CA PRO A 70 21.59 14.76 11.48
C PRO A 70 21.87 13.55 10.57
N PRO A 71 21.06 13.30 9.52
CA PRO A 71 21.39 12.29 8.54
C PRO A 71 22.57 12.77 7.70
N GLY A 72 23.27 11.81 7.10
CA GLY A 72 24.25 12.06 6.07
C GLY A 72 23.62 12.67 4.82
N LYS A 73 24.46 13.17 3.93
CA LYS A 73 24.05 13.82 2.67
C LYS A 73 23.08 12.95 1.88
N HIS A 74 23.35 11.65 1.79
CA HIS A 74 22.58 10.64 1.08
C HIS A 74 21.93 9.63 2.04
N HIS A 75 20.63 9.40 1.89
CA HIS A 75 19.86 8.47 2.71
C HIS A 75 19.54 7.20 1.91
N VAL A 76 20.14 6.08 2.31
CA VAL A 76 19.94 4.76 1.70
C VAL A 76 19.00 3.96 2.59
N CYS A 77 17.83 3.58 2.10
CA CYS A 77 16.88 2.77 2.85
C CYS A 77 16.54 1.46 2.15
N VAL A 78 16.80 0.34 2.82
CA VAL A 78 16.57 -1.02 2.31
C VAL A 78 15.24 -1.56 2.81
N CYS A 79 14.41 -2.08 1.90
CA CYS A 79 13.19 -2.79 2.27
C CYS A 79 13.52 -4.19 2.80
N THR A 80 13.23 -4.43 4.08
CA THR A 80 13.43 -5.73 4.75
C THR A 80 12.13 -6.50 4.96
N GLY A 81 11.05 -6.08 4.30
CA GLY A 81 9.75 -6.76 4.39
C GLY A 81 9.76 -8.16 3.85
N THR A 82 8.78 -8.98 4.25
CA THR A 82 8.72 -10.42 3.96
C THR A 82 8.98 -10.73 2.49
N ALA A 83 8.35 -10.00 1.55
CA ALA A 83 8.54 -10.19 0.11
C ALA A 83 9.97 -9.88 -0.37
N CYS A 84 10.61 -8.85 0.18
CA CYS A 84 12.00 -8.50 -0.15
C CYS A 84 12.99 -9.44 0.57
N TYR A 85 12.68 -9.85 1.80
CA TYR A 85 13.45 -10.79 2.59
C TYR A 85 13.60 -12.14 1.86
N VAL A 86 12.49 -12.74 1.41
CA VAL A 86 12.54 -14.02 0.65
C VAL A 86 13.26 -13.89 -0.69
N ARG A 87 13.33 -12.69 -1.25
CA ARG A 87 14.07 -12.38 -2.49
C ARG A 87 15.54 -12.00 -2.25
N GLY A 88 16.03 -12.09 -1.01
CA GLY A 88 17.44 -11.90 -0.69
C GLY A 88 17.84 -10.49 -0.23
N ALA A 89 16.90 -9.66 0.23
CA ALA A 89 17.20 -8.33 0.76
C ALA A 89 18.22 -8.34 1.91
N THR A 90 18.31 -9.43 2.68
CA THR A 90 19.33 -9.60 3.73
C THR A 90 20.75 -9.56 3.16
N ARG A 91 20.99 -10.21 2.01
CA ARG A 91 22.30 -10.19 1.35
C ARG A 91 22.62 -8.81 0.83
N LEU A 92 21.62 -8.14 0.28
CA LEU A 92 21.75 -6.77 -0.19
C LEU A 92 22.09 -5.81 0.96
N LEU A 93 21.42 -5.94 2.10
CA LEU A 93 21.71 -5.14 3.30
C LEU A 93 23.12 -5.41 3.82
N GLN A 94 23.57 -6.67 3.84
CA GLN A 94 24.94 -7.03 4.21
C GLN A 94 25.99 -6.42 3.28
N THR A 95 25.75 -6.44 1.97
CA THR A 95 26.64 -5.78 1.01
C THR A 95 26.73 -4.29 1.27
N LEU A 96 25.60 -3.61 1.51
CA LEU A 96 25.60 -2.18 1.80
C LEU A 96 26.30 -1.85 3.14
N GLN A 97 26.10 -2.66 4.18
CA GLN A 97 26.82 -2.51 5.45
C GLN A 97 28.34 -2.66 5.26
N ASN A 98 28.78 -3.63 4.45
CA ASN A 98 30.21 -3.86 4.20
C ASN A 98 30.85 -2.72 3.39
N GLU A 99 30.13 -2.19 2.40
CA GLU A 99 30.61 -1.08 1.56
C GLU A 99 30.67 0.23 2.36
N LEU A 100 29.62 0.55 3.13
CA LEU A 100 29.53 1.80 3.91
C LEU A 100 30.22 1.72 5.28
N LYS A 101 30.51 0.51 5.77
CA LYS A 101 31.09 0.23 7.10
C LYS A 101 30.27 0.82 8.26
N VAL A 102 28.95 0.73 8.16
CA VAL A 102 27.99 1.20 9.18
C VAL A 102 26.87 0.20 9.39
N GLU A 103 26.29 0.19 10.57
CA GLU A 103 25.12 -0.62 10.88
C GLU A 103 23.81 0.08 10.44
N PRO A 104 22.69 -0.65 10.30
CA PRO A 104 21.40 -0.06 9.99
C PRO A 104 20.95 0.93 11.08
N GLY A 105 20.68 2.16 10.68
CA GLY A 105 20.33 3.29 11.55
C GLY A 105 21.49 4.26 11.78
N GLU A 106 22.69 3.92 11.35
CA GLU A 106 23.88 4.75 11.53
C GLU A 106 24.20 5.59 10.28
N THR A 107 24.99 6.63 10.51
CA THR A 107 25.53 7.51 9.48
C THR A 107 27.03 7.32 9.41
N THR A 108 27.59 7.33 8.21
CA THR A 108 29.01 7.16 7.97
C THR A 108 29.82 8.28 8.64
N PRO A 109 31.06 8.02 9.09
CA PRO A 109 31.87 9.02 9.78
C PRO A 109 32.21 10.26 8.94
N ASP A 110 32.17 10.14 7.61
CA ASP A 110 32.34 11.24 6.66
C ASP A 110 31.07 12.09 6.49
N GLY A 111 29.93 11.66 7.05
CA GLY A 111 28.64 12.34 6.92
C GLY A 111 28.01 12.23 5.52
N GLU A 112 28.53 11.37 4.64
CA GLU A 112 28.01 11.26 3.28
C GLU A 112 26.77 10.35 3.19
N PHE A 113 26.71 9.26 3.97
CA PHE A 113 25.65 8.26 3.86
C PHE A 113 24.99 7.92 5.19
N THR A 114 23.66 7.80 5.21
CA THR A 114 22.92 7.14 6.28
C THR A 114 22.33 5.84 5.74
N LEU A 115 22.63 4.73 6.40
CA LEU A 115 22.01 3.44 6.09
C LEU A 115 20.79 3.24 6.98
N ALA A 116 19.63 2.98 6.39
CA ALA A 116 18.39 2.72 7.09
C ALA A 116 17.72 1.46 6.56
N THR A 117 16.84 0.88 7.38
CA THR A 117 15.97 -0.23 6.98
C THR A 117 14.52 0.14 7.23
N VAL A 118 13.63 -0.44 6.42
CA VAL A 118 12.19 -0.27 6.57
C VAL A 118 11.49 -1.61 6.37
N ASN A 119 10.47 -1.84 7.18
CA ASN A 119 9.71 -3.09 7.13
C ASN A 119 8.96 -3.25 5.81
N CYS A 120 8.39 -2.20 5.21
CA CYS A 120 7.70 -2.35 3.93
C CYS A 120 7.66 -1.02 3.19
N LEU A 121 8.02 -1.05 1.90
CA LEU A 121 7.84 0.06 0.97
C LEU A 121 6.57 -0.05 0.12
N GLY A 122 5.79 -1.12 0.28
CA GLY A 122 4.56 -1.36 -0.48
C GLY A 122 4.77 -1.77 -1.95
N THR A 123 6.02 -1.86 -2.41
CA THR A 123 6.40 -2.11 -3.81
C THR A 123 6.82 -3.57 -4.07
N CYS A 124 6.10 -4.53 -3.48
CA CYS A 124 6.47 -5.94 -3.49
C CYS A 124 6.62 -6.56 -4.90
N ALA A 125 5.92 -6.03 -5.91
CA ALA A 125 6.01 -6.50 -7.29
C ALA A 125 7.42 -6.38 -7.87
N ILE A 126 8.15 -5.34 -7.48
CA ILE A 126 9.47 -4.98 -8.02
C ILE A 126 10.61 -5.23 -7.01
N GLY A 127 10.35 -5.98 -5.94
CA GLY A 127 11.33 -6.33 -4.92
C GLY A 127 12.42 -7.28 -5.43
N PRO A 128 13.63 -7.27 -4.82
CA PRO A 128 14.06 -6.46 -3.67
C PRO A 128 14.27 -4.99 -4.05
N VAL A 129 13.93 -4.08 -3.13
CA VAL A 129 13.94 -2.62 -3.36
C VAL A 129 14.83 -1.91 -2.36
N VAL A 130 15.61 -0.96 -2.87
CA VAL A 130 16.36 0.04 -2.10
C VAL A 130 15.87 1.42 -2.52
N THR A 131 15.87 2.37 -1.59
CA THR A 131 15.66 3.77 -1.90
C THR A 131 16.92 4.56 -1.60
N LEU A 132 17.29 5.48 -2.48
CA LEU A 132 18.39 6.43 -2.29
C LEU A 132 17.81 7.83 -2.49
N ASP A 133 17.82 8.64 -1.43
CA ASP A 133 17.25 9.99 -1.41
C ASP A 133 15.81 10.08 -1.97
N GLY A 134 15.00 9.05 -1.66
CA GLY A 134 13.60 8.95 -2.09
C GLY A 134 13.39 8.38 -3.50
N ARG A 135 14.46 8.14 -4.28
CA ARG A 135 14.37 7.43 -5.56
C ARG A 135 14.35 5.92 -5.33
N TYR A 136 13.49 5.21 -6.06
CA TYR A 136 13.32 3.76 -5.93
C TYR A 136 14.22 3.01 -6.91
N TYR A 137 14.98 2.04 -6.40
CA TYR A 137 15.83 1.15 -7.16
C TYR A 137 15.35 -0.29 -6.96
N ALA A 138 14.78 -0.85 -8.02
CA ALA A 138 14.09 -2.13 -8.02
C ALA A 138 14.95 -3.27 -8.58
N ASN A 139 14.58 -4.51 -8.21
CA ASN A 139 15.26 -5.74 -8.64
C ASN A 139 16.79 -5.69 -8.47
N LEU A 140 17.25 -5.06 -7.38
CA LEU A 140 18.65 -4.78 -7.19
C LEU A 140 19.41 -6.04 -6.78
N SER A 141 20.50 -6.35 -7.49
CA SER A 141 21.46 -7.35 -7.04
C SER A 141 22.42 -6.75 -6.01
N PRO A 142 23.09 -7.57 -5.18
CA PRO A 142 24.14 -7.10 -4.27
C PRO A 142 25.21 -6.26 -4.99
N ASP A 143 25.67 -6.71 -6.16
CA ASP A 143 26.65 -5.97 -6.97
C ASP A 143 26.08 -4.65 -7.49
N GLY A 144 24.80 -4.65 -7.87
CA GLY A 144 24.08 -3.45 -8.27
C GLY A 144 23.97 -2.44 -7.12
N ALA A 145 23.73 -2.92 -5.90
CA ALA A 145 23.69 -2.08 -4.70
C ALA A 145 25.06 -1.44 -4.41
N ALA A 146 26.15 -2.20 -4.52
CA ALA A 146 27.50 -1.67 -4.34
C ALA A 146 27.89 -0.66 -5.46
N ARG A 147 27.41 -0.86 -6.69
CA ARG A 147 27.58 0.12 -7.78
C ARG A 147 26.78 1.39 -7.53
N LEU A 148 25.55 1.26 -7.05
CA LEU A 148 24.67 2.39 -6.73
C LEU A 148 25.33 3.36 -5.77
N ILE A 149 25.97 2.85 -4.70
CA ILE A 149 26.66 3.70 -3.71
C ILE A 149 27.96 4.31 -4.24
N ARG A 150 28.69 3.62 -5.12
CA ARG A 150 29.94 4.17 -5.69
C ARG A 150 29.71 5.25 -6.75
N ASN A 151 28.56 5.22 -7.42
CA ASN A 151 28.23 6.11 -8.53
C ASN A 151 27.07 7.06 -8.19
N VAL A 152 26.94 7.44 -6.92
CA VAL A 152 25.79 8.24 -6.44
C VAL A 152 25.65 9.56 -7.18
N ASP A 153 26.76 10.26 -7.44
CA ASP A 153 26.72 11.53 -8.19
C ASP A 153 26.25 11.34 -9.64
N ASP A 154 26.45 10.16 -10.23
CA ASP A 154 26.06 9.83 -11.60
C ASP A 154 24.60 9.36 -11.68
N GLU A 155 24.17 8.58 -10.69
CA GLU A 155 22.80 8.05 -10.56
C GLU A 155 21.80 9.11 -10.07
N LEU A 156 22.27 10.10 -9.32
CA LEU A 156 21.48 11.25 -8.86
C LEU A 156 21.45 12.40 -9.85
N ARG A 157 22.29 12.38 -10.91
CA ARG A 157 22.09 13.30 -12.04
C ARG A 157 20.63 13.21 -12.45
N PRO A 158 19.97 14.32 -12.77
CA PRO A 158 18.70 14.23 -13.43
C PRO A 158 18.98 13.44 -14.72
N ALA A 159 18.57 12.17 -14.73
CA ALA A 159 18.14 11.58 -15.98
C ALA A 159 17.20 12.65 -16.57
N GLU A 160 17.45 13.04 -17.81
CA GLU A 160 16.41 13.58 -18.67
C GLU A 160 15.31 12.54 -18.70
N THR A 161 14.53 12.51 -17.64
CA THR A 161 13.20 11.99 -17.65
C THR A 161 12.53 13.04 -18.50
N GLU A 162 12.46 12.74 -19.80
CA GLU A 162 11.13 12.62 -20.40
C GLU A 162 10.22 12.23 -19.25
N ALA A 163 9.54 13.25 -18.71
CA ALA A 163 8.40 12.99 -17.90
C ALA A 163 7.68 11.93 -18.71
N ALA A 164 7.62 10.70 -18.19
CA ALA A 164 6.53 9.84 -18.52
C ALA A 164 5.35 10.70 -18.10
N SER A 165 4.92 11.53 -19.05
CA SER A 165 3.72 12.32 -18.97
C SER A 165 2.75 11.26 -18.54
N CYS A 166 2.23 11.39 -17.32
CA CYS A 166 1.01 10.70 -16.95
C CYS A 166 0.14 10.87 -18.20
N GLY A 167 -0.07 9.78 -18.94
CA GLY A 167 -0.83 9.78 -20.19
C GLY A 167 -2.30 10.15 -19.94
N CYS A 168 -2.60 10.51 -18.70
CA CYS A 168 -3.65 11.36 -18.18
C CYS A 168 -3.58 12.78 -18.75
N ARG A 169 -3.22 12.96 -20.04
CA ARG A 169 -3.72 14.10 -20.80
C ARG A 169 -5.23 13.89 -20.90
N GLU A 170 -5.97 14.94 -20.61
CA GLU A 170 -7.40 15.07 -20.85
C GLU A 170 -7.72 14.48 -22.23
N GLY A 171 -8.25 13.26 -22.21
CA GLY A 171 -8.36 12.39 -23.37
C GLY A 171 -9.76 11.82 -23.40
N GLU A 172 -10.66 12.63 -23.97
CA GLU A 172 -11.88 12.27 -24.68
C GLU A 172 -12.56 10.96 -24.25
N GLU A 173 -13.72 11.11 -23.60
CA GLU A 173 -14.78 10.11 -23.55
C GLU A 173 -15.17 9.67 -24.99
N LYS A 174 -14.41 8.76 -25.58
CA LYS A 174 -14.81 8.08 -26.81
C LYS A 174 -15.46 6.75 -26.43
N GLY A 175 -16.75 6.85 -26.12
CA GLY A 175 -17.75 5.82 -26.42
C GLY A 175 -17.47 4.42 -25.88
N ALA A 176 -17.40 4.25 -24.57
CA ALA A 176 -17.75 2.97 -23.96
C ALA A 176 -19.22 3.03 -23.57
N ALA A 177 -20.03 2.13 -24.12
CA ALA A 177 -21.43 1.96 -23.77
C ALA A 177 -21.60 1.99 -22.25
N ARG A 178 -22.62 2.70 -21.78
CA ARG A 178 -23.00 2.81 -20.36
C ARG A 178 -23.38 1.42 -19.84
N THR A 179 -22.39 0.59 -19.51
CA THR A 179 -22.65 -0.63 -18.74
C THR A 179 -23.07 -0.18 -17.35
N ALA A 180 -24.29 -0.51 -16.97
CA ALA A 180 -24.91 -0.09 -15.71
C ALA A 180 -24.22 -0.78 -14.51
N VAL A 181 -22.99 -0.38 -14.20
CA VAL A 181 -22.39 -0.62 -12.90
C VAL A 181 -23.20 0.23 -11.92
N ARG A 182 -24.02 -0.41 -11.09
CA ARG A 182 -24.63 0.27 -9.94
C ARG A 182 -23.49 0.73 -9.03
N ALA A 183 -23.06 1.97 -9.23
CA ALA A 183 -22.22 2.67 -8.27
C ALA A 183 -22.91 2.55 -6.91
N GLY A 184 -22.19 2.07 -5.90
CA GLY A 184 -22.65 2.20 -4.53
C GLY A 184 -23.03 3.66 -4.31
N GLY A 185 -24.20 3.90 -3.70
CA GLY A 185 -24.67 5.25 -3.42
C GLY A 185 -23.59 6.09 -2.71
N PRO A 186 -23.69 7.43 -2.80
CA PRO A 186 -22.69 8.33 -2.22
C PRO A 186 -22.38 7.92 -0.78
N ALA A 187 -21.10 7.75 -0.48
CA ALA A 187 -20.66 7.47 0.89
C ALA A 187 -21.05 8.68 1.74
N GLU A 188 -22.04 8.53 2.61
CA GLU A 188 -22.38 9.57 3.58
C GLU A 188 -21.15 9.92 4.42
N PRO A 189 -20.92 11.20 4.72
CA PRO A 189 -19.81 11.62 5.58
C PRO A 189 -19.99 10.96 6.95
N ARG A 190 -19.10 10.02 7.28
CA ARG A 190 -19.12 9.31 8.56
C ARG A 190 -18.34 10.13 9.58
N SER A 191 -18.98 10.47 10.69
CA SER A 191 -18.28 11.00 11.86
C SER A 191 -17.30 9.94 12.40
N PRO A 192 -16.13 10.34 12.93
CA PRO A 192 -15.20 9.40 13.56
C PRO A 192 -15.88 8.63 14.70
N PHE A 193 -15.54 7.35 14.85
CA PHE A 193 -15.94 6.60 16.05
C PHE A 193 -15.11 7.08 17.24
N THR A 194 -15.77 7.40 18.35
CA THR A 194 -15.13 7.93 19.56
C THR A 194 -14.93 6.87 20.64
N SER A 195 -15.50 5.68 20.46
CA SER A 195 -15.28 4.52 21.34
C SER A 195 -15.33 3.17 20.62
N PRO A 196 -14.72 2.11 21.17
CA PRO A 196 -14.84 0.75 20.63
C PRO A 196 -16.30 0.25 20.57
N GLY A 197 -17.16 0.67 21.50
CA GLY A 197 -18.57 0.30 21.52
C GLY A 197 -19.36 0.88 20.34
N GLU A 198 -19.07 2.13 19.97
CA GLU A 198 -19.66 2.76 18.79
C GLU A 198 -19.26 2.05 17.49
N LEU A 199 -17.98 1.68 17.38
CA LEU A 199 -17.48 0.91 16.25
C LEU A 199 -18.19 -0.45 16.16
N ALA A 200 -18.32 -1.17 17.27
CA ALA A 200 -18.98 -2.47 17.31
C ALA A 200 -20.46 -2.37 16.87
N ALA A 201 -21.19 -1.36 17.36
CA ALA A 201 -22.57 -1.10 16.97
C ALA A 201 -22.71 -0.72 15.49
N ALA A 202 -21.77 0.07 14.96
CA ALA A 202 -21.75 0.44 13.55
C ALA A 202 -21.44 -0.77 12.65
N VAL A 203 -20.50 -1.63 13.04
CA VAL A 203 -20.21 -2.88 12.34
C VAL A 203 -21.45 -3.78 12.31
N GLN A 204 -22.15 -3.94 13.44
CA GLN A 204 -23.39 -4.71 13.50
C GLN A 204 -24.48 -4.12 12.58
N ARG A 205 -24.68 -2.81 12.61
CA ARG A 205 -25.65 -2.12 11.74
C ARG A 205 -25.31 -2.32 10.25
N LEU A 206 -24.04 -2.15 9.87
CA LEU A 206 -23.59 -2.34 8.49
C LEU A 206 -23.73 -3.79 8.04
N ARG A 207 -23.48 -4.76 8.92
CA ARG A 207 -23.72 -6.19 8.64
C ARG A 207 -25.21 -6.48 8.48
N ALA A 208 -26.07 -5.91 9.33
CA ALA A 208 -27.53 -6.07 9.26
C ALA A 208 -28.14 -5.38 8.02
N ALA A 209 -27.56 -4.27 7.57
CA ALA A 209 -27.97 -3.57 6.36
C ALA A 209 -27.41 -4.18 5.06
N ARG A 210 -26.61 -5.27 5.14
CA ARG A 210 -26.17 -5.98 3.94
C ARG A 210 -27.36 -6.73 3.35
N ASP A 211 -27.62 -6.49 2.07
CA ASP A 211 -28.52 -7.32 1.28
C ASP A 211 -27.89 -8.71 1.09
N THR A 212 -28.33 -9.67 1.88
CA THR A 212 -27.92 -11.08 1.85
C THR A 212 -28.75 -11.90 0.86
N GLY A 213 -29.83 -11.33 0.30
CA GLY A 213 -30.74 -12.02 -0.61
C GLY A 213 -30.25 -12.08 -2.05
N ARG A 214 -29.27 -11.25 -2.42
CA ARG A 214 -28.76 -11.15 -3.80
C ARG A 214 -27.36 -11.74 -3.95
N THR A 215 -27.14 -12.47 -5.03
CA THR A 215 -25.80 -12.95 -5.39
C THR A 215 -24.91 -11.76 -5.74
N ALA A 216 -23.66 -11.75 -5.27
CA ALA A 216 -22.69 -10.73 -5.64
C ALA A 216 -21.44 -11.39 -6.22
N VAL A 217 -21.11 -11.02 -7.46
CA VAL A 217 -19.83 -11.35 -8.10
C VAL A 217 -18.87 -10.21 -7.81
N ILE A 218 -17.81 -10.50 -7.08
CA ILE A 218 -16.88 -9.52 -6.54
C ILE A 218 -15.49 -9.77 -7.12
N VAL A 219 -14.93 -8.79 -7.83
CA VAL A 219 -13.57 -8.84 -8.37
C VAL A 219 -12.63 -8.07 -7.45
N SER A 220 -11.48 -8.65 -7.13
CA SER A 220 -10.39 -7.98 -6.38
C SER A 220 -9.71 -6.94 -7.27
N GLY A 221 -9.60 -5.70 -6.78
CA GLY A 221 -9.09 -4.54 -7.52
C GLY A 221 -8.01 -3.79 -6.75
N GLY A 222 -6.97 -4.52 -6.33
CA GLY A 222 -5.73 -3.93 -5.81
C GLY A 222 -4.69 -3.71 -6.90
N THR A 223 -3.57 -3.06 -6.57
CA THR A 223 -2.46 -2.80 -7.52
C THR A 223 -2.00 -4.08 -8.23
N CYS A 224 -1.77 -5.17 -7.47
CA CYS A 224 -1.38 -6.45 -8.03
C CYS A 224 -2.48 -7.06 -8.91
N GLY A 225 -3.75 -6.97 -8.49
CA GLY A 225 -4.90 -7.45 -9.26
C GLY A 225 -5.02 -6.73 -10.60
N PHE A 226 -4.90 -5.40 -10.61
CA PHE A 226 -4.95 -4.63 -11.85
C PHE A 226 -3.78 -4.94 -12.80
N VAL A 227 -2.57 -5.09 -12.27
CA VAL A 227 -1.42 -5.55 -13.08
C VAL A 227 -1.65 -6.96 -13.63
N ALA A 228 -2.32 -7.83 -12.88
CA ALA A 228 -2.65 -9.19 -13.31
C ALA A 228 -3.86 -9.29 -14.26
N GLY A 229 -4.54 -8.18 -14.56
CA GLY A 229 -5.67 -8.14 -15.51
C GLY A 229 -7.07 -8.04 -14.88
N ALA A 230 -7.20 -7.55 -13.65
CA ALA A 230 -8.49 -7.50 -12.96
C ALA A 230 -9.53 -6.59 -13.64
N ARG A 231 -9.11 -5.53 -14.36
CA ARG A 231 -10.06 -4.68 -15.11
C ARG A 231 -10.63 -5.43 -16.29
N GLU A 232 -9.79 -6.18 -16.99
CA GLU A 232 -10.13 -7.00 -18.15
C GLU A 232 -11.11 -8.10 -17.75
N VAL A 233 -10.83 -8.80 -16.63
CA VAL A 233 -11.75 -9.78 -16.05
C VAL A 233 -13.09 -9.13 -15.65
N PHE A 234 -13.06 -7.97 -15.00
CA PHE A 234 -14.27 -7.25 -14.62
C PHE A 234 -15.12 -6.85 -15.84
N HIS A 235 -14.50 -6.32 -16.89
CA HIS A 235 -15.20 -5.94 -18.12
C HIS A 235 -15.76 -7.16 -18.86
N ALA A 236 -15.02 -8.28 -18.91
CA ALA A 236 -15.51 -9.52 -19.50
C ALA A 236 -16.73 -10.07 -18.74
N LEU A 237 -16.68 -10.07 -17.40
CA LEU A 237 -17.83 -10.45 -16.57
C LEU A 237 -19.03 -9.51 -16.78
N ALA A 238 -18.80 -8.20 -16.88
CA ALA A 238 -19.86 -7.23 -17.10
C ALA A 238 -20.55 -7.44 -18.46
N ALA A 239 -19.77 -7.62 -19.53
CA ALA A 239 -20.28 -7.88 -20.87
C ALA A 239 -21.09 -9.18 -20.94
N GLU A 240 -20.60 -10.25 -20.30
CA GLU A 240 -21.33 -11.53 -20.25
C GLU A 240 -22.59 -11.46 -19.38
N MET A 241 -22.56 -10.73 -18.27
CA MET A 241 -23.76 -10.48 -17.46
C MET A 241 -24.81 -9.67 -18.21
N GLU A 242 -24.42 -8.75 -19.08
CA GLU A 242 -25.34 -8.02 -19.96
C GLU A 242 -25.91 -8.94 -21.05
N ARG A 243 -25.06 -9.72 -21.71
CA ARG A 243 -25.45 -10.67 -22.76
C ARG A 243 -26.45 -11.73 -22.27
N LEU A 244 -26.28 -12.20 -21.03
CA LEU A 244 -27.12 -13.22 -20.39
C LEU A 244 -28.25 -12.62 -19.54
N ASP A 245 -28.40 -11.29 -19.53
CA ASP A 245 -29.35 -10.55 -18.70
C ASP A 245 -29.32 -10.97 -17.21
N LEU A 246 -28.14 -11.08 -16.61
CA LEU A 246 -27.96 -11.59 -15.24
C LEU A 246 -28.00 -10.50 -14.15
N PHE A 247 -28.05 -9.23 -14.52
CA PHE A 247 -28.07 -8.11 -13.56
C PHE A 247 -29.34 -8.08 -12.70
N HIS A 248 -30.41 -8.79 -13.07
CA HIS A 248 -31.56 -8.98 -12.20
C HIS A 248 -31.28 -10.01 -11.08
N ARG A 249 -30.40 -11.01 -11.31
CA ARG A 249 -30.06 -12.08 -10.35
C ARG A 249 -28.83 -11.78 -9.51
N ALA A 250 -27.83 -11.11 -10.06
CA ALA A 250 -26.56 -10.86 -9.38
C ALA A 250 -26.05 -9.42 -9.56
N ASP A 251 -25.39 -8.90 -8.53
CA ASP A 251 -24.60 -7.69 -8.63
C ASP A 251 -23.16 -8.01 -9.09
N LEU A 252 -22.56 -7.12 -9.86
CA LEU A 252 -21.13 -7.15 -10.16
C LEU A 252 -20.42 -6.00 -9.43
N LYS A 253 -19.37 -6.29 -8.68
CA LYS A 253 -18.64 -5.31 -7.85
C LYS A 253 -17.14 -5.42 -8.07
N LEU A 254 -16.49 -4.29 -8.27
CA LEU A 254 -15.04 -4.16 -8.17
C LEU A 254 -14.69 -3.63 -6.78
N THR A 255 -13.78 -4.30 -6.08
CA THR A 255 -13.39 -3.97 -4.70
C THR A 255 -11.90 -3.69 -4.62
N GLY A 256 -11.39 -3.35 -3.43
CA GLY A 256 -9.95 -3.19 -3.21
C GLY A 256 -9.19 -4.52 -3.22
N CYS A 257 -7.98 -4.52 -2.63
CA CYS A 257 -7.14 -5.70 -2.52
C CYS A 257 -7.76 -6.76 -1.57
N HIS A 258 -7.74 -8.03 -1.97
CA HIS A 258 -8.13 -9.16 -1.11
C HIS A 258 -6.92 -9.85 -0.46
N GLY A 259 -5.70 -9.33 -0.65
CA GLY A 259 -4.48 -9.77 0.04
C GLY A 259 -3.75 -10.97 -0.55
N PHE A 260 -4.39 -11.77 -1.43
CA PHE A 260 -3.77 -12.97 -2.00
C PHE A 260 -3.07 -12.70 -3.34
N CYS A 261 -2.10 -11.78 -3.33
CA CYS A 261 -1.42 -11.26 -4.51
C CYS A 261 -0.83 -12.35 -5.44
N ALA A 262 -0.38 -13.48 -4.88
CA ALA A 262 0.23 -14.57 -5.65
C ALA A 262 -0.77 -15.37 -6.51
N ARG A 263 -2.08 -15.18 -6.29
CA ARG A 263 -3.16 -15.94 -6.94
C ARG A 263 -4.17 -15.05 -7.68
N GLU A 264 -3.85 -13.77 -7.86
CA GLU A 264 -4.64 -12.86 -8.69
C GLU A 264 -4.77 -13.38 -10.13
N VAL A 265 -5.84 -13.09 -10.86
CA VAL A 265 -7.02 -12.28 -10.48
C VAL A 265 -8.01 -13.08 -9.61
N LEU A 266 -8.45 -12.50 -8.50
CA LEU A 266 -9.39 -13.12 -7.57
C LEU A 266 -10.84 -12.71 -7.86
N VAL A 267 -11.74 -13.70 -7.90
CA VAL A 267 -13.18 -13.47 -8.01
C VAL A 267 -13.89 -14.22 -6.88
N VAL A 268 -14.74 -13.51 -6.14
CA VAL A 268 -15.57 -14.07 -5.08
C VAL A 268 -17.03 -14.02 -5.49
N VAL A 269 -17.67 -15.18 -5.58
CA VAL A 269 -19.12 -15.26 -5.79
C VAL A 269 -19.76 -15.50 -4.43
N ARG A 270 -20.39 -14.45 -3.90
CA ARG A 270 -21.10 -14.49 -2.62
C ARG A 270 -22.57 -14.77 -2.83
N ARG A 271 -23.10 -15.76 -2.10
CA ARG A 271 -24.53 -16.09 -2.02
C ARG A 271 -24.92 -16.23 -0.56
N GLY A 272 -25.68 -15.27 -0.02
CA GLY A 272 -25.94 -15.20 1.43
C GLY A 272 -24.65 -15.14 2.23
N GLU A 273 -24.45 -16.12 3.13
CA GLU A 273 -23.25 -16.26 3.96
C GLU A 273 -22.11 -17.03 3.28
N ARG A 274 -22.37 -17.70 2.15
CA ARG A 274 -21.37 -18.51 1.45
C ARG A 274 -20.56 -17.66 0.47
N GLU A 275 -19.24 -17.68 0.60
CA GLU A 275 -18.30 -17.00 -0.31
C GLU A 275 -17.48 -18.01 -1.10
N ILE A 276 -17.86 -18.22 -2.36
CA ILE A 276 -17.13 -19.10 -3.27
C ILE A 276 -15.92 -18.35 -3.82
N PHE A 277 -14.74 -18.93 -3.68
CA PHE A 277 -13.46 -18.28 -3.96
C PHE A 277 -12.78 -18.84 -5.20
N TYR A 278 -12.60 -18.01 -6.22
CA TYR A 278 -11.90 -18.35 -7.46
C TYR A 278 -10.56 -17.61 -7.57
N CYS A 279 -9.52 -18.35 -7.96
CA CYS A 279 -8.17 -17.86 -8.17
C CYS A 279 -7.81 -17.81 -9.65
N GLN A 280 -6.87 -16.92 -10.01
CA GLN A 280 -6.23 -16.86 -11.33
C GLN A 280 -7.24 -16.81 -12.49
N VAL A 281 -8.34 -16.09 -12.28
CA VAL A 281 -9.41 -15.95 -13.27
C VAL A 281 -8.91 -15.14 -14.45
N LYS A 282 -9.21 -15.60 -15.66
CA LYS A 282 -8.90 -14.88 -16.91
C LYS A 282 -10.17 -14.32 -17.55
N PRO A 283 -10.06 -13.32 -18.45
CA PRO A 283 -11.23 -12.78 -19.17
C PRO A 283 -12.03 -13.87 -19.89
N GLU A 284 -11.35 -14.85 -20.48
CA GLU A 284 -11.98 -15.99 -21.17
C GLU A 284 -12.84 -16.89 -20.26
N ASP A 285 -12.61 -16.84 -18.95
CA ASP A 285 -13.33 -17.65 -17.98
C ASP A 285 -14.70 -17.07 -17.62
N ALA A 286 -14.99 -15.81 -17.98
CA ALA A 286 -16.16 -15.06 -17.54
C ALA A 286 -17.48 -15.78 -17.82
N ALA A 287 -17.68 -16.26 -19.05
CA ALA A 287 -18.92 -16.94 -19.45
C ALA A 287 -19.12 -18.23 -18.64
N ALA A 288 -18.10 -19.09 -18.58
CA ALA A 288 -18.16 -20.36 -17.85
C ALA A 288 -18.35 -20.16 -16.34
N LEU A 289 -17.73 -19.13 -15.77
CA LEU A 289 -17.87 -18.78 -14.36
C LEU A 289 -19.29 -18.32 -14.04
N LEU A 290 -19.87 -17.43 -14.85
CA LEU A 290 -21.23 -16.93 -14.63
C LEU A 290 -22.28 -18.04 -14.84
N GLU A 291 -22.10 -18.87 -15.87
CA GLU A 291 -22.99 -20.01 -16.11
C GLU A 291 -22.95 -21.01 -14.96
N ALA A 292 -21.74 -21.42 -14.54
CA ALA A 292 -21.60 -22.35 -13.42
C ALA A 292 -22.11 -21.73 -12.10
N SER A 293 -21.69 -20.50 -11.80
CA SER A 293 -21.77 -19.94 -10.44
C SER A 293 -22.87 -18.89 -10.24
N VAL A 294 -23.59 -18.49 -11.28
CA VAL A 294 -24.74 -17.57 -11.15
C VAL A 294 -26.01 -18.19 -11.73
N VAL A 295 -25.91 -18.93 -12.84
CA VAL A 295 -27.07 -19.56 -13.49
C VAL A 295 -27.42 -20.91 -12.85
N ASN A 296 -26.45 -21.82 -12.79
CA ASN A 296 -26.65 -23.23 -12.41
C ASN A 296 -26.40 -23.54 -10.94
N ASP A 297 -26.07 -22.53 -10.14
CA ASP A 297 -25.73 -22.64 -8.73
C ASP A 297 -24.56 -23.61 -8.39
N GLY A 298 -23.80 -24.05 -9.38
CA GLY A 298 -22.66 -24.95 -9.28
C GLY A 298 -21.32 -24.27 -9.05
N LEU A 299 -20.23 -24.97 -9.38
CA LEU A 299 -18.84 -24.56 -9.16
C LEU A 299 -18.02 -24.76 -10.43
N LEU A 300 -17.23 -23.75 -10.80
CA LEU A 300 -16.18 -23.91 -11.80
C LEU A 300 -14.90 -24.45 -11.15
N GLU A 301 -14.82 -25.77 -10.98
CA GLU A 301 -13.82 -26.39 -10.10
C GLU A 301 -12.36 -26.08 -10.47
N ARG A 302 -12.04 -25.92 -11.75
CA ARG A 302 -10.67 -25.64 -12.20
C ARG A 302 -10.09 -24.33 -11.68
N LEU A 303 -10.94 -23.39 -11.27
CA LEU A 303 -10.54 -22.09 -10.74
C LEU A 303 -10.56 -22.06 -9.20
N LEU A 304 -11.00 -23.13 -8.55
CA LEU A 304 -10.96 -23.21 -7.09
C LEU A 304 -9.52 -23.30 -6.60
N TYR A 305 -9.30 -22.78 -5.40
CA TYR A 305 -7.97 -22.80 -4.79
C TYR A 305 -7.50 -24.25 -4.57
N GLN A 306 -6.25 -24.51 -4.91
CA GLN A 306 -5.57 -25.76 -4.60
C GLN A 306 -4.17 -25.47 -4.05
N GLU A 307 -3.79 -26.22 -3.02
CA GLU A 307 -2.47 -26.13 -2.41
C GLU A 307 -1.35 -26.38 -3.44
N PRO A 308 -0.23 -25.61 -3.39
CA PRO A 308 0.93 -25.86 -4.23
C PRO A 308 1.44 -27.30 -4.05
N GLY A 309 1.52 -28.06 -5.15
CA GLY A 309 1.91 -29.48 -5.12
C GLY A 309 0.81 -30.47 -5.55
N GLY A 310 -0.42 -30.00 -5.77
CA GLY A 310 -1.48 -30.76 -6.48
C GLY A 310 -2.07 -31.97 -5.74
N GLN A 311 -1.61 -32.26 -4.53
CA GLN A 311 -2.04 -33.42 -3.72
C GLN A 311 -3.23 -33.11 -2.78
N GLY A 312 -3.71 -31.86 -2.75
CA GLY A 312 -4.81 -31.42 -1.89
C GLY A 312 -6.16 -31.31 -2.62
N ALA A 313 -7.25 -31.41 -1.85
CA ALA A 313 -8.61 -31.13 -2.32
C ALA A 313 -8.78 -29.64 -2.67
N ARG A 314 -9.66 -29.37 -3.64
CA ARG A 314 -10.01 -27.99 -4.03
C ARG A 314 -10.82 -27.33 -2.92
N VAL A 315 -10.40 -26.14 -2.52
CA VAL A 315 -11.05 -25.35 -1.47
C VAL A 315 -12.05 -24.41 -2.10
N VAL A 316 -13.31 -24.51 -1.66
CA VAL A 316 -14.43 -23.73 -2.21
C VAL A 316 -14.57 -22.39 -1.51
N GLU A 317 -14.51 -22.39 -0.17
CA GLU A 317 -14.84 -21.23 0.64
C GLU A 317 -13.59 -20.41 0.96
N LYS A 318 -13.70 -19.08 0.83
CA LYS A 318 -12.60 -18.15 1.07
C LYS A 318 -11.96 -18.34 2.46
N ASN A 319 -12.77 -18.46 3.51
CA ASN A 319 -12.28 -18.62 4.89
C ASN A 319 -11.59 -19.98 5.15
N LYS A 320 -11.76 -20.97 4.28
CA LYS A 320 -11.09 -22.28 4.38
C LYS A 320 -9.75 -22.33 3.64
N VAL A 321 -9.43 -21.32 2.84
CA VAL A 321 -8.13 -21.21 2.19
C VAL A 321 -7.09 -20.97 3.29
N PRO A 322 -6.00 -21.75 3.37
CA PRO A 322 -5.00 -21.62 4.45
C PRO A 322 -4.42 -20.22 4.60
N PHE A 323 -4.34 -19.47 3.49
CA PHE A 323 -3.95 -18.05 3.52
C PHE A 323 -4.88 -17.19 4.40
N TYR A 324 -6.19 -17.40 4.35
CA TYR A 324 -7.20 -16.60 5.08
C TYR A 324 -7.61 -17.19 6.43
N ALA A 325 -7.38 -18.48 6.65
CA ALA A 325 -7.86 -19.20 7.84
C ALA A 325 -7.38 -18.62 9.20
N HIS A 326 -6.32 -17.81 9.18
CA HIS A 326 -5.73 -17.19 10.37
C HIS A 326 -5.83 -15.65 10.37
N GLN A 327 -6.63 -15.05 9.47
CA GLN A 327 -6.73 -13.60 9.29
C GLN A 327 -8.01 -12.98 9.89
N GLU A 328 -8.77 -13.71 10.70
CA GLU A 328 -9.96 -13.22 11.41
C GLU A 328 -9.66 -12.62 12.78
#